data_AF-A0A7V3XNR3-F1
#
_entry.id   AF-A0A7V3XNR3-F1
#
_cell.length_a   1.000
_cell.length_b   1.000
_cell.length_c   1.000
_cell.angle_alpha   90.00
_cell.angle_beta   90.00
_cell.angle_gamma   90.00
#
_symmetry.space_group_name_H-M   'P 1'
#
loop_
_entity.id
_entity.type
_entity.pdbx_description
1 polymer ?
#
loop_
_entity_poly.entity_id
_entity_poly.type
_entity_poly.pdbx_seq_one_letter_code
_entity_poly.pdbx_strand_id
1 'polypeptide(L)'
;EVITGLIKANITSRVTFQVASQVDSRTILDMAGAEKLLGSGDLLFVSADTSKPKRIQGAYVSEKEVEKVTTYIRNQKEILKQEEGLTENHLAEDLQQSLESSEGGGMGLDEFAGGEDPLYEEAKKIVIETQKASASFLQRKLRIGYARAARLLDMLEEEGIVGPADGAKPREVLLKKDNYETIDEENEEGWHKV
;
A
#
# COMPACT_ATOMS: atom_id res chain seq x y z
N GLU A 1 -23.35 5.31 21.96
CA GLU A 1 -22.37 4.58 22.79
C GLU A 1 -21.10 4.34 21.97
N VAL A 2 -19.91 4.63 22.50
CA VAL A 2 -18.63 4.49 21.76
C VAL A 2 -17.91 3.19 22.10
N ILE A 3 -17.81 2.86 23.40
CA ILE A 3 -17.17 1.63 23.87
C ILE A 3 -18.24 0.55 24.05
N THR A 4 -18.48 -0.21 22.97
CA THR A 4 -19.50 -1.27 22.95
C THR A 4 -18.99 -2.56 23.60
N GLY A 5 -19.91 -3.48 23.92
CA GLY A 5 -19.56 -4.79 24.48
C GLY A 5 -18.66 -5.63 23.57
N LEU A 6 -18.84 -5.55 22.23
CA LEU A 6 -18.00 -6.25 21.26
C LEU A 6 -16.55 -5.76 21.29
N ILE A 7 -16.33 -4.45 21.45
CA ILE A 7 -14.99 -3.87 21.57
C ILE A 7 -14.35 -4.34 22.87
N LYS A 8 -15.08 -4.28 24.00
CA LYS A 8 -14.56 -4.73 25.30
C LYS A 8 -14.20 -6.21 25.32
N ALA A 9 -14.97 -7.06 24.63
CA ALA A 9 -14.70 -8.49 24.56
C ALA A 9 -13.40 -8.83 23.83
N ASN A 10 -12.99 -8.01 22.85
CA ASN A 10 -11.81 -8.27 22.02
C ASN A 10 -10.58 -7.45 22.42
N ILE A 11 -10.75 -6.38 23.21
CA ILE A 11 -9.66 -5.53 23.72
C ILE A 11 -9.63 -5.62 25.24
N THR A 12 -8.79 -6.52 25.75
CA THR A 12 -8.68 -6.87 27.17
C THR A 12 -7.71 -5.99 27.95
N SER A 13 -6.68 -5.44 27.29
CA SER A 13 -5.76 -4.47 27.89
C SER A 13 -6.26 -3.04 27.66
N ARG A 14 -6.36 -2.27 28.75
CA ARG A 14 -6.96 -0.92 28.72
C ARG A 14 -6.19 0.05 29.58
N VAL A 15 -6.05 1.27 29.08
CA VAL A 15 -5.50 2.42 29.80
C VAL A 15 -6.57 3.48 29.86
N THR A 16 -6.70 4.16 31.00
CA THR A 16 -7.55 5.34 31.12
C THR A 16 -6.89 6.40 31.98
N PHE A 17 -6.99 7.65 31.54
CA PHE A 17 -6.63 8.83 32.32
C PHE A 17 -7.83 9.29 33.15
N GLN A 18 -7.71 10.45 33.79
CA GLN A 18 -8.83 11.06 34.51
C GLN A 18 -10.07 11.19 33.62
N VAL A 19 -11.20 10.68 34.13
CA VAL A 19 -12.52 10.80 33.49
C VAL A 19 -13.47 11.62 34.35
N ALA A 20 -14.55 12.12 33.74
CA ALA A 20 -15.49 13.02 34.42
C ALA A 20 -16.35 12.30 35.47
N SER A 21 -16.67 11.01 35.28
CA SER A 21 -17.61 10.30 36.14
C SER A 21 -17.24 8.84 36.37
N GLN A 22 -17.80 8.28 37.45
CA GLN A 22 -17.69 6.84 37.74
C GLN A 22 -18.32 5.97 36.63
N VAL A 23 -19.35 6.49 35.94
CA VAL A 23 -19.99 5.79 34.80
C VAL A 23 -19.01 5.65 33.64
N ASP A 24 -18.23 6.70 33.36
CA ASP A 24 -17.20 6.67 32.32
C ASP A 24 -16.07 5.71 32.70
N SER A 25 -15.66 5.70 33.97
CA SER A 25 -14.67 4.76 34.48
C SER A 25 -15.13 3.31 34.26
N ARG A 26 -16.38 2.99 34.58
CA ARG A 26 -16.96 1.65 34.35
C ARG A 26 -17.11 1.32 32.88
N THR A 27 -17.40 2.31 32.04
CA THR A 27 -17.51 2.12 30.60
C THR A 27 -16.17 1.65 30.00
N ILE A 28 -15.04 2.16 30.52
CA ILE A 28 -13.70 1.84 30.01
C ILE A 28 -13.10 0.61 30.71
N LEU A 29 -13.06 0.60 32.05
CA LEU A 29 -12.34 -0.40 32.85
C LEU A 29 -13.24 -1.49 33.44
N ASP A 30 -14.56 -1.40 33.26
CA ASP A 30 -15.56 -2.21 34.00
C ASP A 30 -15.50 -2.01 35.53
N MET A 31 -14.75 -1.00 36.00
CA MET A 31 -14.50 -0.68 37.40
C MET A 31 -14.52 0.84 37.62
N ALA A 32 -14.75 1.25 38.87
CA ALA A 32 -14.59 2.64 39.31
C ALA A 32 -13.13 2.96 39.68
N GLY A 33 -12.76 4.23 39.64
CA GLY A 33 -11.47 4.73 40.13
C GLY A 33 -10.80 5.74 39.21
N ALA A 34 -11.11 5.72 37.91
CA ALA A 34 -10.52 6.66 36.95
C ALA A 34 -11.00 8.10 37.20
N GLU A 35 -12.20 8.27 37.75
CA GLU A 35 -12.74 9.57 38.16
C GLU A 35 -11.97 10.24 39.31
N LYS A 36 -11.12 9.47 40.01
CA LYS A 36 -10.31 9.93 41.15
C LYS A 36 -8.85 10.18 40.79
N LEU A 37 -8.49 10.02 39.52
CA LEU A 37 -7.14 10.35 39.05
C LEU A 37 -6.90 11.86 39.11
N LEU A 38 -5.64 12.25 39.19
CA LEU A 38 -5.22 13.64 39.41
C LEU A 38 -5.06 14.44 38.11
N GLY A 39 -5.18 13.79 36.95
CA GLY A 39 -4.86 14.37 35.65
C GLY A 39 -3.36 14.38 35.39
N SER A 40 -2.91 15.21 34.43
CA SER A 40 -1.49 15.48 34.14
C SER A 40 -0.60 14.23 33.96
N GLY A 41 -1.14 13.17 33.35
CA GLY A 41 -0.43 11.92 33.11
C GLY A 41 -0.75 10.78 34.09
N ASP A 42 -1.51 11.04 35.16
CA ASP A 42 -1.97 10.00 36.09
C ASP A 42 -3.01 9.08 35.40
N LEU A 43 -2.74 7.77 35.40
CA LEU A 43 -3.54 6.78 34.68
C LEU A 43 -3.74 5.48 35.45
N LEU A 44 -4.79 4.75 35.09
CA LEU A 44 -5.01 3.35 35.47
C LEU A 44 -4.80 2.45 34.25
N PHE A 45 -4.05 1.37 34.47
CA PHE A 45 -3.77 0.34 33.47
C PHE A 45 -4.31 -1.02 33.93
N VAL A 46 -5.09 -1.67 33.08
CA VAL A 46 -5.52 -3.06 33.22
C VAL A 46 -4.91 -3.88 32.09
N SER A 47 -4.29 -5.00 32.44
CA SER A 47 -3.74 -5.97 31.48
C SER A 47 -4.67 -7.18 31.38
N ALA A 48 -4.61 -7.91 30.26
CA ALA A 48 -5.28 -9.20 30.11
C ALA A 48 -5.02 -10.18 31.28
N ASP A 49 -3.80 -10.16 31.84
CA ASP A 49 -3.37 -11.11 32.87
C ASP A 49 -3.77 -10.72 34.31
N THR A 50 -4.28 -9.50 34.53
CA THR A 50 -4.55 -8.99 35.88
C THR A 50 -5.79 -8.13 35.86
N SER A 51 -6.83 -8.60 36.57
CA SER A 51 -8.11 -7.91 36.69
C SER A 51 -8.07 -6.65 37.54
N LYS A 52 -7.04 -6.46 38.36
CA LYS A 52 -6.86 -5.26 39.19
C LYS A 52 -6.09 -4.17 38.43
N PRO A 53 -6.63 -2.94 38.31
CA PRO A 53 -5.93 -1.85 37.68
C PRO A 53 -4.69 -1.45 38.48
N LYS A 54 -3.57 -1.24 37.78
CA LYS A 54 -2.35 -0.63 38.31
C LYS A 54 -2.39 0.87 38.02
N ARG A 55 -2.15 1.69 39.06
CA ARG A 55 -2.00 3.13 38.90
C ARG A 55 -0.57 3.46 38.48
N ILE A 56 -0.42 4.27 37.43
CA ILE A 56 0.86 4.61 36.80
C ILE A 56 0.89 6.12 36.56
N GLN A 57 2.07 6.74 36.66
CA GLN A 57 2.31 8.10 36.20
C GLN A 57 2.90 8.04 34.79
N GLY A 58 2.18 8.55 33.80
CA GLY A 58 2.62 8.65 32.43
C GLY A 58 3.83 9.58 32.30
N ALA A 59 4.77 9.21 31.43
CA ALA A 59 5.88 10.10 31.10
C ALA A 59 5.36 11.32 30.33
N TYR A 60 5.79 12.50 30.75
CA TYR A 60 5.55 13.72 29.98
C TYR A 60 6.55 13.78 28.82
N VAL A 61 6.03 13.99 27.62
CA VAL A 61 6.84 14.23 26.41
C VAL A 61 6.37 15.55 25.83
N SER A 62 7.29 16.49 25.67
CA SER A 62 7.00 17.78 25.06
C SER A 62 6.85 17.65 23.54
N GLU A 63 6.10 18.56 22.94
CA GLU A 63 5.94 18.63 21.47
C GLU A 63 7.30 18.74 20.75
N LYS A 64 8.25 19.47 21.35
CA LYS A 64 9.62 19.59 20.84
C LYS A 64 10.37 18.26 20.81
N GLU A 65 10.14 17.37 21.77
CA GLU A 65 10.76 16.04 21.77
C GLU A 65 10.14 15.15 20.69
N VAL A 66 8.83 15.22 20.51
CA VAL A 66 8.13 14.51 19.42
C VAL A 66 8.64 15.00 18.06
N GLU A 67 8.78 16.31 17.87
CA GLU A 67 9.29 16.90 16.62
C GLU A 67 10.73 16.45 16.33
N LYS A 68 11.61 16.42 17.34
CA LYS A 68 12.98 15.93 17.20
C LYS A 68 13.02 14.47 16.75
N VAL A 69 12.25 13.59 17.40
CA VAL A 69 12.24 12.15 17.07
C VAL A 69 11.62 11.90 15.70
N THR A 70 10.50 12.54 15.38
CA THR A 70 9.85 12.40 14.07
C THR A 70 10.73 12.93 12.93
N THR A 71 11.43 14.04 13.14
CA THR A 71 12.40 14.58 12.17
C THR A 71 13.58 13.64 11.97
N TYR A 72 14.12 13.08 13.06
CA TYR A 72 15.18 12.09 12.98
C TYR A 72 14.77 10.86 12.15
N ILE A 73 13.59 10.28 12.42
CA ILE A 73 13.05 9.13 11.68
C ILE A 73 12.81 9.48 10.20
N ARG A 74 12.26 10.66 9.91
CA ARG A 74 12.04 11.13 8.54
C ARG A 74 13.35 11.21 7.75
N ASN A 75 14.38 11.80 8.35
CA ASN A 75 15.68 11.95 7.69
C ASN A 75 16.34 10.59 7.43
N GLN A 76 16.16 9.62 8.32
CA GLN A 76 16.61 8.24 8.06
C GLN A 76 15.90 7.62 6.85
N LYS A 77 14.59 7.84 6.69
CA LYS A 77 13.84 7.35 5.53
C LYS A 77 14.31 8.01 4.23
N GLU A 78 14.59 9.32 4.24
CA GLU A 78 15.10 10.02 3.05
C GLU A 78 16.51 9.55 2.66
N ILE A 79 17.36 9.23 3.63
CA ILE A 79 18.67 8.59 3.38
C ILE A 79 18.47 7.22 2.71
N LEU A 80 17.56 6.38 3.24
CA LEU A 80 17.26 5.07 2.65
C LEU A 80 16.65 5.18 1.23
N LYS A 81 15.78 6.16 0.98
CA LYS A 81 15.25 6.44 -0.38
C LYS A 81 16.34 6.89 -1.35
N GLN A 82 17.31 7.68 -0.89
CA GLN A 82 18.46 8.09 -1.70
C GLN A 82 19.42 6.93 -1.98
N GLU A 83 19.62 6.02 -1.04
CA GLU A 83 20.48 4.83 -1.21
C GLU A 83 19.81 3.73 -2.06
N GLU A 84 18.48 3.58 -2.00
CA GLU A 84 17.75 2.56 -2.77
C GLU A 84 17.13 3.06 -4.09
N GLY A 85 17.20 4.36 -4.41
CA GLY A 85 16.58 4.91 -5.63
C GLY A 85 15.06 4.68 -5.71
N LEU A 86 14.42 4.44 -4.56
CA LEU A 86 12.99 4.16 -4.44
C LEU A 86 12.27 5.43 -4.02
N THR A 87 11.91 6.18 -5.05
CA THR A 87 11.08 7.38 -5.00
C THR A 87 9.64 7.04 -4.63
N GLU A 88 9.37 6.93 -3.33
CA GLU A 88 8.01 6.77 -2.81
C GLU A 88 7.17 8.08 -2.83
N ASN A 89 7.69 9.16 -3.42
CA ASN A 89 7.03 10.48 -3.46
C ASN A 89 6.52 10.90 -4.86
N HIS A 90 6.76 10.13 -5.93
CA HIS A 90 6.19 10.50 -7.24
C HIS A 90 4.67 10.34 -7.31
N LEU A 91 4.01 9.58 -6.42
CA LEU A 91 2.57 9.43 -6.50
C LEU A 91 1.82 10.75 -6.23
N ALA A 92 2.32 11.60 -5.33
CA ALA A 92 1.68 12.87 -5.01
C ALA A 92 2.05 13.97 -6.01
N GLU A 93 3.32 14.02 -6.43
CA GLU A 93 3.80 14.97 -7.44
C GLU A 93 3.24 14.64 -8.83
N ASP A 94 3.16 13.37 -9.22
CA ASP A 94 2.56 12.96 -10.51
C ASP A 94 1.05 13.22 -10.53
N LEU A 95 0.32 13.00 -9.43
CA LEU A 95 -1.12 13.34 -9.38
C LEU A 95 -1.35 14.85 -9.45
N GLN A 96 -0.53 15.65 -8.76
CA GLN A 96 -0.61 17.11 -8.83
C GLN A 96 -0.27 17.61 -10.25
N GLN A 97 0.78 17.07 -10.86
CA GLN A 97 1.19 17.41 -12.22
C GLN A 97 0.16 16.96 -13.28
N SER A 98 -0.53 15.84 -13.06
CA SER A 98 -1.64 15.35 -13.91
C SER A 98 -2.91 16.22 -13.79
N LEU A 99 -3.15 16.81 -12.63
CA LEU A 99 -4.30 17.69 -12.40
C LEU A 99 -4.04 19.11 -12.92
N GLU A 100 -2.82 19.62 -12.78
CA GLU A 100 -2.42 20.95 -13.28
C GLU A 100 -2.25 20.97 -14.81
N SER A 101 -1.92 19.85 -15.44
CA SER A 101 -1.86 19.71 -16.91
C SER A 101 -3.24 19.57 -17.58
N SER A 102 -4.34 19.46 -16.81
CA SER A 102 -5.70 19.35 -17.35
C SER A 102 -6.42 20.69 -17.57
N GLU A 103 -5.90 21.82 -17.09
CA GLU A 103 -6.60 23.13 -17.18
C GLU A 103 -5.88 24.22 -17.99
N GLY A 104 -4.73 23.94 -18.62
CA GLY A 104 -3.95 25.00 -19.27
C GLY A 104 -3.20 24.57 -20.52
N GLY A 105 -3.87 24.62 -21.67
CA GLY A 105 -3.28 25.02 -22.96
C GLY A 105 -2.05 24.27 -23.48
N GLY A 106 -2.31 23.27 -24.30
CA GLY A 106 -1.51 22.80 -25.45
C GLY A 106 0.00 23.06 -25.51
N MET A 107 0.77 21.98 -25.40
CA MET A 107 1.77 21.55 -26.41
C MET A 107 2.39 20.22 -25.97
N GLY A 108 2.27 19.18 -26.79
CA GLY A 108 2.95 17.89 -26.59
C GLY A 108 2.08 16.63 -26.67
N LEU A 109 0.84 16.71 -27.19
CA LEU A 109 -0.02 15.56 -27.44
C LEU A 109 0.04 15.18 -28.92
N ASP A 110 1.15 14.60 -29.40
CA ASP A 110 1.21 14.07 -30.77
C ASP A 110 2.12 12.83 -30.94
N GLU A 111 2.23 11.95 -29.93
CA GLU A 111 2.91 10.65 -30.14
C GLU A 111 2.39 9.47 -29.30
N PHE A 112 1.12 9.46 -28.91
CA PHE A 112 0.54 8.32 -28.16
C PHE A 112 -0.84 7.87 -28.65
N ALA A 113 -1.12 8.11 -29.93
CA ALA A 113 -2.30 7.57 -30.61
C ALA A 113 -1.83 6.62 -31.74
N GLY A 114 -1.65 5.34 -31.41
CA GLY A 114 -1.61 4.27 -32.42
C GLY A 114 -0.37 3.37 -32.51
N GLY A 115 0.45 3.26 -31.46
CA GLY A 115 1.56 2.29 -31.41
C GLY A 115 1.58 1.54 -30.09
N GLU A 116 1.91 0.25 -30.15
CA GLU A 116 2.08 -0.66 -29.00
C GLU A 116 2.85 0.00 -27.85
N ASP A 117 2.45 -0.26 -26.60
CA ASP A 117 3.17 0.26 -25.44
C ASP A 117 4.63 -0.22 -25.51
N PRO A 118 5.65 0.66 -25.41
CA PRO A 118 7.05 0.26 -25.53
C PRO A 118 7.50 -0.84 -24.55
N LEU A 119 6.76 -1.05 -23.45
CA LEU A 119 7.03 -2.06 -22.43
C LEU A 119 6.18 -3.32 -22.60
N TYR A 120 5.44 -3.45 -23.70
CA TYR A 120 4.55 -4.57 -23.97
C TYR A 120 5.30 -5.89 -24.08
N GLU A 121 6.34 -5.95 -24.93
CA GLU A 121 7.16 -7.16 -25.10
C GLU A 121 7.87 -7.58 -23.80
N GLU A 122 8.33 -6.61 -23.03
CA GLU A 122 8.96 -6.87 -21.73
C GLU A 122 7.93 -7.42 -20.72
N ALA A 123 6.72 -6.86 -20.71
CA ALA A 123 5.62 -7.34 -19.87
C ALA A 123 5.21 -8.77 -20.24
N LYS A 124 5.07 -9.06 -21.53
CA LYS A 124 4.75 -10.38 -22.08
C LYS A 124 5.74 -11.43 -21.61
N LYS A 125 7.03 -11.17 -21.82
CA LYS A 125 8.11 -12.08 -21.39
C LYS A 125 8.06 -12.36 -19.89
N ILE A 126 7.94 -11.31 -19.07
CA ILE A 126 7.90 -11.43 -17.61
C ILE A 126 6.68 -12.25 -17.15
N VAL A 127 5.51 -12.03 -17.74
CA VAL A 127 4.27 -12.74 -17.39
C VAL A 127 4.37 -14.23 -17.75
N ILE A 128 4.92 -14.55 -18.93
CA ILE A 128 5.09 -15.94 -19.37
C ILE A 128 6.14 -16.66 -18.53
N GLU A 129 7.28 -16.03 -18.24
CA GLU A 129 8.34 -16.65 -17.43
C GLU A 129 7.92 -16.90 -15.99
N THR A 130 7.20 -15.94 -15.39
CA THR A 130 6.88 -15.98 -13.96
C THR A 130 5.50 -16.55 -13.66
N GLN A 131 4.66 -16.76 -14.68
CA GLN A 131 3.28 -17.25 -14.59
C GLN A 131 2.44 -16.42 -13.60
N LYS A 132 2.72 -15.12 -13.50
CA LYS A 132 2.06 -14.17 -12.61
C LYS A 132 1.59 -12.95 -13.39
N ALA A 133 0.28 -12.88 -13.66
CA ALA A 133 -0.34 -11.74 -14.33
C ALA A 133 -1.16 -10.91 -13.34
N SER A 134 -0.54 -9.93 -12.66
CA SER A 134 -1.27 -8.96 -11.85
C SER A 134 -0.70 -7.56 -11.96
N ALA A 135 -1.57 -6.55 -11.85
CA ALA A 135 -1.18 -5.16 -12.09
C ALA A 135 -0.09 -4.72 -11.11
N SER A 136 -0.22 -5.10 -9.84
CA SER A 136 0.80 -4.83 -8.81
C SER A 136 2.11 -5.59 -9.03
N PHE A 137 2.08 -6.73 -9.72
CA PHE A 137 3.30 -7.48 -10.07
C PHE A 137 4.06 -6.78 -11.21
N LEU A 138 3.38 -6.44 -12.31
CA LEU A 138 3.99 -5.69 -13.41
C LEU A 138 4.45 -4.29 -12.98
N GLN A 139 3.69 -3.62 -12.12
CA GLN A 139 4.07 -2.33 -11.52
C GLN A 139 5.46 -2.39 -10.89
N ARG A 140 5.74 -3.42 -10.09
CA ARG A 140 7.03 -3.60 -9.41
C ARG A 140 8.14 -4.07 -10.35
N LYS A 141 7.81 -4.89 -11.34
CA LYS A 141 8.80 -5.48 -12.26
C LYS A 141 9.28 -4.49 -13.32
N LEU A 142 8.36 -3.73 -13.91
CA LEU A 142 8.63 -2.77 -14.98
C LEU A 142 8.79 -1.34 -14.46
N ARG A 143 8.64 -1.12 -13.14
CA ARG A 143 8.71 0.20 -12.49
C ARG A 143 7.76 1.23 -13.13
N ILE A 144 6.56 0.79 -13.49
CA ILE A 144 5.51 1.61 -14.11
C ILE A 144 4.39 1.92 -13.13
N GLY A 145 3.54 2.91 -13.45
CA GLY A 145 2.33 3.20 -12.68
C GLY A 145 1.22 2.16 -12.85
N TYR A 146 0.29 2.09 -11.89
CA TYR A 146 -0.79 1.08 -11.86
C TYR A 146 -1.68 1.12 -13.11
N ALA A 147 -2.07 2.32 -13.57
CA ALA A 147 -2.93 2.47 -14.76
C ALA A 147 -2.28 1.93 -16.03
N ARG A 148 -0.96 2.12 -16.18
CA ARG A 148 -0.19 1.55 -17.30
C ARG A 148 -0.04 0.03 -17.17
N ALA A 149 0.21 -0.47 -15.95
CA ALA A 149 0.28 -1.91 -15.69
C ALA A 149 -1.06 -2.62 -15.95
N ALA A 150 -2.19 -1.98 -15.62
CA ALA A 150 -3.52 -2.50 -15.93
C ALA A 150 -3.76 -2.56 -17.44
N ARG A 151 -3.43 -1.48 -18.17
CA ARG A 151 -3.52 -1.44 -19.64
C ARG A 151 -2.68 -2.52 -20.30
N LEU A 152 -1.45 -2.73 -19.83
CA LEU A 152 -0.59 -3.82 -20.34
C LEU A 152 -1.21 -5.19 -20.12
N LEU A 153 -1.89 -5.43 -18.99
CA LEU A 153 -2.61 -6.69 -18.77
C LEU A 153 -3.82 -6.85 -19.69
N ASP A 154 -4.54 -5.77 -19.97
CA ASP A 154 -5.66 -5.79 -20.90
C ASP A 154 -5.18 -6.09 -22.33
N MET A 155 -4.04 -5.51 -22.75
CA MET A 155 -3.41 -5.84 -24.04
C MET A 155 -2.95 -7.32 -24.09
N LEU A 156 -2.38 -7.84 -23.01
CA LEU A 156 -1.99 -9.26 -22.91
C LEU A 156 -3.22 -10.21 -22.90
N GLU A 157 -4.37 -9.74 -22.44
CA GLU A 157 -5.65 -10.47 -22.52
C GLU A 157 -6.20 -10.46 -23.94
N GLU A 158 -6.16 -9.32 -24.63
CA GLU A 158 -6.58 -9.19 -26.04
C GLU A 158 -5.78 -10.12 -26.97
N GLU A 159 -4.48 -10.31 -26.69
CA GLU A 159 -3.63 -11.27 -27.41
C GLU A 159 -3.73 -12.72 -26.91
N GLY A 160 -4.57 -13.00 -25.91
CA GLY A 160 -4.81 -14.36 -25.40
C GLY A 160 -3.63 -14.94 -24.61
N ILE A 161 -2.70 -14.12 -24.13
CA ILE A 161 -1.58 -14.53 -23.27
C ILE A 161 -2.06 -14.72 -21.83
N VAL A 162 -3.02 -13.92 -21.41
CA VAL A 162 -3.59 -13.89 -20.07
C VAL A 162 -5.11 -14.07 -20.14
N GLY A 163 -5.67 -14.84 -19.20
CA GLY A 163 -7.11 -15.07 -19.08
C GLY A 163 -7.87 -13.88 -18.50
N PRO A 164 -9.21 -13.93 -18.48
CA PRO A 164 -10.05 -12.82 -18.06
C PRO A 164 -9.83 -12.45 -16.59
N ALA A 165 -10.17 -11.20 -16.25
CA ALA A 165 -10.08 -10.71 -14.88
C ALA A 165 -11.00 -11.48 -13.90
N ASP A 166 -10.43 -12.16 -12.91
CA ASP A 166 -11.15 -12.77 -11.77
C ASP A 166 -11.00 -11.91 -10.50
N GLY A 167 -11.67 -10.76 -10.50
CA GLY A 167 -11.69 -9.83 -9.37
C GLY A 167 -10.30 -9.34 -8.95
N ALA A 168 -9.96 -9.51 -7.67
CA ALA A 168 -8.68 -9.05 -7.11
C ALA A 168 -7.54 -10.08 -7.23
N LYS A 169 -7.80 -11.27 -7.80
CA LYS A 169 -6.79 -12.31 -7.95
C LYS A 169 -5.93 -12.06 -9.19
N PRO A 170 -4.67 -12.56 -9.21
CA PRO A 170 -3.88 -12.60 -10.43
C PRO A 170 -4.63 -13.35 -11.53
N ARG A 171 -4.58 -12.82 -12.76
CA ARG A 171 -5.14 -13.46 -13.94
C ARG A 171 -4.38 -14.74 -14.25
N GLU A 172 -5.08 -15.73 -14.81
CA GLU A 172 -4.47 -16.98 -15.26
C GLU A 172 -3.57 -16.72 -16.47
N VAL A 173 -2.39 -17.31 -16.53
CA VAL A 173 -1.50 -17.20 -17.70
C VAL A 173 -1.76 -18.39 -18.60
N LEU A 174 -2.19 -18.14 -19.84
CA LEU A 174 -2.64 -19.19 -20.77
C LEU A 174 -1.47 -19.81 -21.55
N LEU A 175 -0.39 -19.06 -21.75
CA LEU A 175 0.85 -19.55 -22.38
C LEU A 175 1.84 -20.06 -21.33
N LYS A 176 2.17 -21.35 -21.42
CA LYS A 176 3.23 -21.97 -20.62
C LYS A 176 4.57 -21.85 -21.33
N LYS A 177 5.64 -21.75 -20.54
CA LYS A 177 7.04 -21.58 -21.01
C LYS A 177 7.43 -22.55 -22.13
N ASP A 178 7.01 -23.81 -22.04
CA ASP A 178 7.34 -24.87 -23.02
C ASP A 178 6.68 -24.67 -24.40
N ASN A 179 5.63 -23.84 -24.50
CA ASN A 179 4.97 -23.52 -25.77
C ASN A 179 5.49 -22.21 -26.39
N TYR A 180 6.17 -21.36 -25.63
CA TYR A 180 6.64 -20.06 -26.11
C TYR A 180 7.95 -20.19 -26.92
N GLU A 181 8.86 -21.05 -26.46
CA GLU A 181 10.13 -21.32 -27.16
C GLU A 181 9.90 -21.91 -28.57
N THR A 182 8.86 -22.74 -28.75
CA THR A 182 8.49 -23.32 -30.05
C THR A 182 7.87 -22.31 -31.03
N ILE A 183 7.21 -21.25 -30.53
CA ILE A 183 6.58 -20.21 -31.37
C ILE A 183 7.61 -19.18 -31.84
N ASP A 184 8.62 -18.88 -31.02
CA ASP A 184 9.74 -18.02 -31.43
C ASP A 184 10.62 -18.72 -32.47
N GLU A 185 10.81 -20.05 -32.37
CA GLU A 185 11.54 -20.84 -33.40
C GLU A 185 10.79 -20.92 -34.75
N GLU A 186 9.46 -21.04 -34.77
CA GLU A 186 8.67 -21.04 -36.02
C GLU A 186 8.65 -19.68 -36.72
N ASN A 187 8.80 -18.56 -35.99
CA ASN A 187 8.84 -17.22 -36.57
C ASN A 187 10.23 -16.84 -37.14
N GLU A 188 11.30 -17.51 -36.72
CA GLU A 188 12.65 -17.29 -37.26
C GLU A 188 12.96 -18.09 -38.55
N GLU A 189 12.20 -19.15 -38.86
CA GLU A 189 12.43 -19.99 -40.06
C GLU A 189 11.81 -19.47 -41.38
N GLY A 190 11.24 -18.25 -41.37
CA GLY A 190 10.62 -17.61 -42.54
C GLY A 190 11.58 -16.99 -43.56
N TRP A 191 12.66 -17.67 -43.97
CA TRP A 191 13.48 -17.22 -45.11
C TRP A 191 13.03 -17.86 -46.42
N HIS A 192 12.45 -17.09 -47.34
CA HIS A 192 12.53 -17.40 -48.77
C HIS A 192 13.28 -16.29 -49.51
N LYS A 193 14.52 -16.64 -49.87
CA LYS A 193 15.30 -16.06 -50.96
C LYS A 193 14.42 -15.82 -52.18
N VAL A 194 14.50 -14.61 -52.74
CA VAL A 194 14.30 -14.37 -54.18
C VAL A 194 15.66 -14.06 -54.78
#